data_AF-A0A7Y4U7L5-F1
#
_entry.id   AF-A0A7Y4U7L5-F1
#
_cell.length_a   1.000
_cell.length_b   1.000
_cell.length_c   1.000
_cell.angle_alpha   90.00
_cell.angle_beta   90.00
_cell.angle_gamma   90.00
#
_symmetry.space_group_name_H-M   'P 1'
#
loop_
_entity.id
_entity.type
_entity.pdbx_description
1 polymer ?
#
loop_
_entity_poly.entity_id
_entity_poly.type
_entity_poly.pdbx_seq_one_letter_code
_entity_poly.pdbx_strand_id
1 'polypeptide(L)'
;MQKQFWLLVILVIGCSFFIHAQTKKSYFGPVVSAYLTSLREELNELDFQLQQREITREEYVLGKARLTLLRRVVQERAQKTHVDFVPELQALTLAEFGMVGLSQPPEPDKLQVGQVFDESWQLVSIEATKPPFYVFEKVQLGQNATSERMIERQPAKPVDPQAVIETIIVPDPPYLPPAASRPRKVNGNE
;
A
#
# COMPACT_ATOMS: atom_id res chain seq x y z
N MET A 1 10.93 -59.61 5.48
CA MET A 1 10.45 -58.79 4.34
C MET A 1 9.57 -57.61 4.78
N GLN A 2 9.84 -56.94 5.91
CA GLN A 2 8.92 -55.94 6.49
C GLN A 2 9.46 -54.50 6.50
N LYS A 3 10.75 -54.31 6.19
CA LYS A 3 11.42 -52.99 6.19
C LYS A 3 11.33 -52.23 4.86
N GLN A 4 11.00 -52.89 3.75
CA GLN A 4 10.87 -52.24 2.44
C GLN A 4 9.52 -51.56 2.21
N PHE A 5 8.48 -51.96 2.95
CA PHE A 5 7.14 -51.37 2.79
C PHE A 5 7.04 -49.94 3.37
N TRP A 6 7.84 -49.65 4.40
CA TRP A 6 7.83 -48.33 5.06
C TRP A 6 8.51 -47.22 4.26
N LEU A 7 9.48 -47.54 3.40
CA LEU A 7 10.15 -46.54 2.55
C LEU A 7 9.27 -46.06 1.38
N LEU A 8 8.35 -46.90 0.89
CA LEU A 8 7.42 -46.51 -0.17
C LEU A 8 6.27 -45.63 0.34
N VAL A 9 5.84 -45.79 1.59
CA VAL A 9 4.77 -44.95 2.18
C VAL A 9 5.25 -43.51 2.42
N ILE A 10 6.53 -43.32 2.79
CA ILE A 10 7.08 -41.97 3.02
C ILE A 10 7.30 -41.22 1.70
N LEU A 11 7.61 -41.90 0.60
CA LEU A 11 7.80 -41.25 -0.71
C LEU A 11 6.49 -40.72 -1.31
N VAL A 12 5.34 -41.36 -1.01
CA VAL A 12 4.04 -40.93 -1.56
C VAL A 12 3.44 -39.76 -0.76
N ILE A 13 3.78 -39.62 0.53
CA ILE A 13 3.25 -38.53 1.39
C ILE A 13 4.03 -37.21 1.20
N GLY A 14 5.27 -37.25 0.68
CA GLY A 14 6.13 -36.06 0.52
C GLY A 14 5.79 -35.12 -0.65
N CYS A 15 4.97 -35.53 -1.63
CA CYS A 15 4.74 -34.75 -2.85
C CYS A 15 3.50 -33.82 -2.85
N SER A 16 2.73 -33.75 -1.76
CA SER A 16 1.43 -33.06 -1.79
C SER A 16 1.47 -31.57 -1.40
N PHE A 17 2.63 -30.99 -1.06
CA PHE A 17 2.70 -29.63 -0.49
C PHE A 17 3.09 -28.49 -1.45
N PHE A 18 3.21 -28.73 -2.76
CA PHE A 18 3.66 -27.70 -3.73
C PHE A 18 2.63 -27.22 -4.75
N ILE A 19 1.33 -27.52 -4.60
CA ILE A 19 0.33 -27.17 -5.61
C ILE A 19 -0.81 -26.34 -5.02
N HIS A 20 -0.56 -25.12 -4.56
CA HIS A 20 -1.65 -24.15 -4.30
C HIS A 20 -1.31 -22.69 -4.65
N ALA A 21 -0.38 -22.44 -5.58
CA ALA A 21 -0.25 -21.14 -6.22
C ALA A 21 -0.83 -21.18 -7.64
N GLN A 22 -2.12 -21.51 -7.75
CA GLN A 22 -2.87 -21.31 -8.99
C GLN A 22 -3.02 -19.80 -9.17
N THR A 23 -2.13 -19.17 -9.95
CA THR A 23 -2.29 -17.80 -10.42
C THR A 23 -3.51 -17.76 -11.33
N LYS A 24 -4.67 -17.49 -10.73
CA LYS A 24 -5.90 -17.19 -11.46
C LYS A 24 -5.53 -16.10 -12.47
N LYS A 25 -5.65 -16.38 -13.78
CA LYS A 25 -5.38 -15.38 -14.83
C LYS A 25 -6.20 -14.13 -14.48
N SER A 26 -5.50 -13.06 -14.12
CA SER A 26 -6.17 -11.80 -13.83
C SER A 26 -6.65 -11.20 -15.13
N TYR A 27 -7.88 -10.70 -15.13
CA TYR A 27 -8.44 -9.96 -16.26
C TYR A 27 -7.78 -8.58 -16.43
N PHE A 28 -7.14 -8.08 -15.38
CA PHE A 28 -6.50 -6.78 -15.34
C PHE A 28 -4.97 -6.90 -15.33
N GLY A 29 -4.28 -5.81 -15.69
CA GLY A 29 -2.83 -5.73 -15.57
C GLY A 29 -2.35 -5.81 -14.12
N PRO A 30 -1.03 -5.96 -13.89
CA PRO A 30 -0.45 -6.14 -12.57
C PRO A 30 -0.77 -5.02 -11.58
N VAL A 31 -0.78 -3.75 -11.99
CA VAL A 31 -1.03 -2.61 -11.10
C VAL A 31 -2.47 -2.63 -10.59
N VAL A 32 -3.43 -2.73 -11.50
CA VAL A 32 -4.85 -2.81 -11.14
C VAL A 32 -5.13 -4.08 -10.34
N SER A 33 -4.50 -5.21 -10.69
CA SER A 33 -4.67 -6.46 -9.96
C SER A 33 -4.16 -6.39 -8.52
N ALA A 34 -3.02 -5.75 -8.30
CA ALA A 34 -2.45 -5.53 -6.97
C ALA A 34 -3.38 -4.65 -6.12
N TYR A 35 -3.87 -3.55 -6.68
CA TYR A 35 -4.82 -2.68 -6.00
C TYR A 35 -6.12 -3.41 -5.61
N LEU A 36 -6.73 -4.15 -6.54
CA LEU A 36 -7.94 -4.93 -6.26
C LEU A 36 -7.70 -6.05 -5.25
N THR A 37 -6.46 -6.52 -5.14
CA THR A 37 -6.04 -7.49 -4.12
C THR A 37 -5.96 -6.82 -2.75
N SER A 38 -5.34 -5.64 -2.64
CA SER A 38 -5.29 -4.91 -1.36
C SER A 38 -6.69 -4.55 -0.86
N LEU A 39 -7.60 -4.08 -1.73
CA LEU A 39 -8.99 -3.80 -1.31
C LEU A 39 -9.71 -5.03 -0.74
N ARG A 40 -9.40 -6.23 -1.25
CA ARG A 40 -9.95 -7.48 -0.73
C ARG A 40 -9.32 -7.83 0.62
N GLU A 41 -8.03 -7.62 0.78
CA GLU A 41 -7.33 -7.82 2.04
C GLU A 41 -7.86 -6.87 3.13
N GLU A 42 -8.06 -5.60 2.80
CA GLU A 42 -8.68 -4.61 3.69
C GLU A 42 -10.12 -5.00 4.08
N LEU A 43 -10.90 -5.59 3.17
CA LEU A 43 -12.23 -6.09 3.50
C LEU A 43 -12.17 -7.28 4.46
N ASN A 44 -11.22 -8.20 4.27
CA ASN A 44 -11.02 -9.33 5.17
C ASN A 44 -10.59 -8.86 6.57
N GLU A 45 -9.73 -7.85 6.64
CA GLU A 45 -9.33 -7.20 7.89
C GLU A 45 -10.54 -6.58 8.60
N LEU A 46 -11.40 -5.87 7.85
CA LEU A 46 -12.63 -5.30 8.38
C LEU A 46 -13.60 -6.37 8.91
N ASP A 47 -13.72 -7.50 8.21
CA ASP A 47 -14.49 -8.67 8.67
C ASP A 47 -13.91 -9.23 9.98
N PHE A 48 -12.58 -9.33 10.07
CA PHE A 48 -11.88 -9.80 11.28
C PHE A 48 -12.11 -8.86 12.46
N GLN A 49 -11.93 -7.55 12.28
CA GLN A 49 -12.14 -6.54 13.31
C GLN A 49 -13.57 -6.54 13.85
N LEU A 50 -14.57 -6.73 12.98
CA LEU A 50 -15.96 -6.87 13.40
C LEU A 50 -16.15 -8.12 14.27
N GLN A 51 -15.53 -9.25 13.90
CA GLN A 51 -15.59 -10.50 14.69
C GLN A 51 -14.91 -10.35 16.06
N GLN A 52 -13.79 -9.64 16.11
CA GLN A 52 -13.09 -9.32 17.36
C GLN A 52 -13.76 -8.21 18.18
N ARG A 53 -14.82 -7.58 17.65
CA ARG A 53 -15.53 -6.44 18.26
C ARG A 53 -14.62 -5.22 18.48
N GLU A 54 -13.64 -5.04 17.60
CA GLU A 54 -12.74 -3.88 17.59
C GLU A 54 -13.39 -2.67 16.92
N ILE A 55 -14.35 -2.93 16.02
CA ILE A 55 -15.17 -1.92 15.34
C ILE A 55 -16.65 -2.17 15.58
N THR A 56 -17.42 -1.11 15.47
CA THR A 56 -18.88 -1.14 15.49
C THR A 56 -19.45 -1.69 14.18
N ARG A 57 -20.74 -2.08 14.21
CA ARG A 57 -21.44 -2.54 13.00
C ARG A 57 -21.60 -1.41 11.99
N GLU A 58 -21.80 -0.20 12.48
CA GLU A 58 -21.95 1.02 11.68
C GLU A 58 -20.65 1.31 10.90
N GLU A 59 -19.50 1.27 11.57
CA GLU A 59 -18.17 1.42 10.96
C GLU A 59 -17.92 0.33 9.92
N TYR A 60 -18.27 -0.93 10.22
CA TYR A 60 -18.16 -2.03 9.27
C TYR A 60 -18.97 -1.80 8.00
N VAL A 61 -20.24 -1.38 8.13
CA VAL A 61 -21.09 -1.14 6.95
C VAL A 61 -20.54 -0.01 6.09
N LEU A 62 -20.09 1.09 6.72
CA LEU A 62 -19.50 2.22 6.00
C LEU A 62 -18.18 1.83 5.32
N GLY A 63 -17.28 1.14 6.02
CA GLY A 63 -16.01 0.66 5.48
C GLY A 63 -16.22 -0.30 4.31
N LYS A 64 -17.10 -1.28 4.47
CA LYS A 64 -17.43 -2.23 3.41
C LYS A 64 -18.01 -1.55 2.17
N ALA A 65 -18.92 -0.60 2.36
CA ALA A 65 -19.49 0.18 1.27
C ALA A 65 -18.41 0.97 0.53
N ARG A 66 -17.49 1.62 1.25
CA ARG A 66 -16.35 2.35 0.68
C ARG A 66 -15.45 1.45 -0.16
N LEU A 67 -15.01 0.32 0.38
CA LEU A 67 -14.12 -0.62 -0.33
C LEU A 67 -14.80 -1.20 -1.58
N THR A 68 -16.09 -1.54 -1.47
CA THR A 68 -16.87 -2.06 -2.59
C THR A 68 -17.01 -1.01 -3.70
N LEU A 69 -17.23 0.25 -3.32
CA LEU A 69 -17.31 1.37 -4.25
C LEU A 69 -15.99 1.59 -4.98
N LEU A 70 -14.88 1.72 -4.25
CA LEU A 70 -13.55 1.91 -4.84
C LEU A 70 -13.20 0.78 -5.82
N ARG A 71 -13.49 -0.46 -5.43
CA ARG A 71 -13.31 -1.63 -6.30
C ARG A 71 -14.06 -1.46 -7.62
N ARG A 72 -15.34 -1.10 -7.57
CA ARG A 72 -16.17 -0.92 -8.77
C ARG A 72 -15.63 0.21 -9.65
N VAL A 73 -15.34 1.39 -9.07
CA VAL A 73 -14.82 2.55 -9.81
C VAL A 73 -13.53 2.20 -10.55
N VAL A 74 -12.60 1.50 -9.89
CA VAL A 74 -11.34 1.08 -10.51
C VAL A 74 -11.57 0.05 -11.61
N GLN A 75 -12.44 -0.94 -11.38
CA GLN A 75 -12.77 -1.95 -12.40
C GLN A 75 -13.40 -1.31 -13.64
N GLU A 76 -14.39 -0.42 -13.46
CA GLU A 76 -15.05 0.29 -14.55
C GLU A 76 -14.08 1.18 -15.33
N ARG A 77 -13.22 1.92 -14.63
CA ARG A 77 -12.17 2.73 -15.28
C ARG A 77 -11.22 1.86 -16.08
N ALA A 78 -10.68 0.79 -15.49
CA ALA A 78 -9.74 -0.10 -16.17
C ALA A 78 -10.37 -0.78 -17.41
N GLN A 79 -11.65 -1.16 -17.33
CA GLN A 79 -12.40 -1.70 -18.47
C GLN A 79 -12.61 -0.64 -19.56
N LYS A 80 -12.86 0.61 -19.19
CA LYS A 80 -13.09 1.70 -20.14
C LYS A 80 -11.80 2.15 -20.83
N THR A 81 -10.72 2.33 -20.08
CA THR A 81 -9.47 2.91 -20.60
C THR A 81 -8.48 1.88 -21.10
N HIS A 82 -8.57 0.62 -20.66
CA HIS A 82 -7.59 -0.43 -20.92
C HIS A 82 -6.16 -0.07 -20.44
N VAL A 83 -6.04 0.89 -19.52
CA VAL A 83 -4.76 1.31 -18.93
C VAL A 83 -4.57 0.62 -17.59
N ASP A 84 -3.41 0.00 -17.39
CA ASP A 84 -3.01 -0.59 -16.11
C ASP A 84 -2.49 0.46 -15.13
N PHE A 85 -3.39 1.35 -14.71
CA PHE A 85 -3.10 2.46 -13.81
C PHE A 85 -4.28 2.68 -12.87
N VAL A 86 -3.99 2.88 -11.59
CA VAL A 86 -4.98 3.24 -10.57
C VAL A 86 -4.59 4.60 -9.99
N PRO A 87 -5.43 5.63 -10.13
CA PRO A 87 -5.16 6.92 -9.50
C PRO A 87 -5.30 6.84 -7.97
N GLU A 88 -4.82 7.86 -7.27
CA GLU A 88 -5.08 8.03 -5.84
C GLU A 88 -6.56 8.41 -5.66
N LEU A 89 -7.38 7.46 -5.21
CA LEU A 89 -8.82 7.64 -4.98
C LEU A 89 -9.13 7.71 -3.50
N GLN A 90 -10.09 8.56 -3.15
CA GLN A 90 -10.72 8.58 -1.84
C GLN A 90 -12.24 8.63 -1.99
N ALA A 91 -12.92 7.59 -1.52
CA ALA A 91 -14.38 7.60 -1.39
C ALA A 91 -14.72 8.06 0.01
N LEU A 92 -15.56 9.09 0.17
CA LEU A 92 -15.84 9.75 1.45
C LEU A 92 -17.33 10.00 1.61
N THR A 93 -17.82 9.98 2.84
CA THR A 93 -19.13 10.55 3.18
C THR A 93 -18.99 12.04 3.49
N LEU A 94 -20.11 12.77 3.52
CA LEU A 94 -20.11 14.20 3.86
C LEU A 94 -19.46 14.50 5.22
N ALA A 95 -19.66 13.62 6.20
CA ALA A 95 -19.07 13.77 7.54
C ALA A 95 -17.53 13.67 7.55
N GLU A 96 -16.96 13.08 6.49
CA GLU A 96 -15.53 12.80 6.37
C GLU A 96 -14.80 13.82 5.49
N PHE A 97 -15.50 14.84 4.98
CA PHE A 97 -14.90 15.88 4.15
C PHE A 97 -13.83 16.69 4.88
N GLY A 98 -13.85 16.73 6.21
CA GLY A 98 -12.76 17.35 6.99
C GLY A 98 -11.48 16.51 7.06
N MET A 99 -11.49 15.25 6.59
CA MET A 99 -10.34 14.34 6.68
C MET A 99 -9.42 14.42 5.46
N VAL A 100 -10.00 14.58 4.27
CA VAL A 100 -9.28 15.15 3.13
C VAL A 100 -9.03 16.59 3.47
N GLY A 101 -7.82 17.10 3.28
CA GLY A 101 -7.44 18.49 3.59
C GLY A 101 -8.15 19.53 2.72
N LEU A 102 -9.47 19.42 2.57
CA LEU A 102 -10.35 20.35 1.94
C LEU A 102 -10.49 21.55 2.88
N SER A 103 -10.16 22.74 2.38
CA SER A 103 -10.13 23.95 3.22
C SER A 103 -11.51 24.29 3.77
N GLN A 104 -12.57 23.89 3.06
CA GLN A 104 -13.96 24.01 3.50
C GLN A 104 -14.76 22.78 3.04
N PRO A 105 -15.61 22.18 3.90
CA PRO A 105 -16.46 21.09 3.50
C PRO A 105 -17.47 21.60 2.46
N PRO A 106 -17.45 21.08 1.22
CA PRO A 106 -18.33 21.59 0.19
C PRO A 106 -19.80 21.28 0.47
N GLU A 107 -20.69 22.21 0.12
CA GLU A 107 -22.13 22.05 0.26
C GLU A 107 -22.63 20.91 -0.66
N PRO A 108 -23.30 19.88 -0.11
CA PRO A 108 -23.74 18.70 -0.86
C PRO A 108 -24.51 19.01 -2.15
N ASP A 109 -25.39 20.02 -2.08
CA ASP A 109 -26.30 20.39 -3.16
C ASP A 109 -25.60 21.13 -4.31
N LYS A 110 -24.37 21.60 -4.07
CA LYS A 110 -23.56 22.33 -5.06
C LYS A 110 -22.47 21.46 -5.68
N LEU A 111 -22.31 20.23 -5.22
CA LEU A 111 -21.28 19.31 -5.70
C LEU A 111 -21.57 18.83 -7.12
N GLN A 112 -20.60 19.02 -8.00
CA GLN A 112 -20.69 18.56 -9.39
C GLN A 112 -19.50 17.66 -9.72
N VAL A 113 -19.78 16.55 -10.40
CA VAL A 113 -18.73 15.70 -10.96
C VAL A 113 -17.87 16.53 -11.91
N GLY A 114 -16.56 16.43 -11.76
CA GLY A 114 -15.56 17.21 -12.47
C GLY A 114 -15.03 18.42 -11.68
N GLN A 115 -15.71 18.84 -10.61
CA GLN A 115 -15.27 19.95 -9.77
C GLN A 115 -13.96 19.62 -9.04
N VAL A 116 -13.05 20.61 -9.00
CA VAL A 116 -11.75 20.51 -8.33
C VAL A 116 -11.79 21.32 -7.03
N PHE A 117 -11.24 20.75 -5.96
CA PHE A 117 -11.15 21.30 -4.63
C PHE A 117 -9.68 21.43 -4.22
N ASP A 118 -9.32 22.59 -3.68
CA ASP A 118 -7.99 22.92 -3.16
C ASP A 118 -6.85 22.54 -4.12
N GLU A 119 -7.11 22.64 -5.42
CA GLU A 119 -6.20 22.30 -6.54
C GLU A 119 -5.68 20.85 -6.52
N SER A 120 -6.15 20.03 -5.59
CA SER A 120 -5.55 18.75 -5.23
C SER A 120 -6.50 17.57 -5.42
N TRP A 121 -7.82 17.81 -5.38
CA TRP A 121 -8.82 16.75 -5.43
C TRP A 121 -9.90 17.07 -6.45
N GLN A 122 -10.21 16.16 -7.36
CA GLN A 122 -11.31 16.27 -8.30
C GLN A 122 -12.42 15.29 -7.92
N LEU A 123 -13.67 15.74 -7.87
CA LEU A 123 -14.82 14.86 -7.67
C LEU A 123 -15.10 14.08 -8.96
N VAL A 124 -15.02 12.75 -8.92
CA VAL A 124 -15.16 11.88 -10.10
C VAL A 124 -16.44 11.05 -10.11
N SER A 125 -17.05 10.79 -8.95
CA SER A 125 -18.35 10.12 -8.86
C SER A 125 -19.10 10.54 -7.61
N ILE A 126 -20.44 10.50 -7.69
CA ILE A 126 -21.35 10.66 -6.56
C ILE A 126 -22.26 9.43 -6.55
N GLU A 127 -22.25 8.71 -5.43
CA GLU A 127 -23.03 7.50 -5.25
C GLU A 127 -24.19 7.73 -4.31
N ALA A 128 -25.40 7.47 -4.82
CA ALA A 128 -26.64 7.61 -4.09
C ALA A 128 -26.88 6.45 -3.10
N THR A 129 -25.98 6.29 -2.14
CA THR A 129 -26.14 5.40 -0.99
C THR A 129 -26.72 6.16 0.21
N LYS A 130 -26.99 5.47 1.33
CA LYS A 130 -27.42 6.08 2.58
C LYS A 130 -26.40 5.76 3.68
N PRO A 131 -25.50 6.69 4.07
CA PRO A 131 -25.27 8.04 3.51
C PRO A 131 -24.63 8.00 2.10
N PRO A 132 -24.68 9.09 1.31
CA PRO A 132 -24.05 9.15 -0.01
C PRO A 132 -22.52 9.11 0.11
N PHE A 133 -21.87 8.54 -0.91
CA PHE A 133 -20.42 8.57 -1.06
C PHE A 133 -20.02 9.49 -2.21
N TYR A 134 -18.94 10.22 -2.00
CA TYR A 134 -18.30 11.10 -2.96
C TYR A 134 -16.91 10.57 -3.24
N VAL A 135 -16.62 10.25 -4.49
CA VAL A 135 -15.33 9.69 -4.89
C VAL A 135 -14.48 10.80 -5.46
N PHE A 136 -13.35 11.06 -4.81
CA PHE A 136 -12.35 12.03 -5.22
C PHE A 136 -11.15 11.32 -5.82
N GLU A 137 -10.55 11.96 -6.81
CA GLU A 137 -9.28 11.60 -7.40
C GLU A 137 -8.27 12.71 -7.15
N LYS A 138 -7.06 12.36 -6.76
CA LYS A 138 -6.01 13.37 -6.58
C LYS A 138 -5.56 13.90 -7.92
N VAL A 139 -5.62 15.22 -8.08
CA VAL A 139 -5.11 15.92 -9.26
C VAL A 139 -3.59 15.78 -9.29
N GLN A 140 -3.07 15.15 -10.35
CA GLN A 140 -1.64 15.08 -10.56
C GLN A 140 -1.18 16.35 -11.27
N LEU A 141 -0.62 17.31 -10.52
CA LEU A 141 0.09 18.45 -11.11
C LEU A 141 1.25 17.92 -11.98
N GLY A 142 1.10 17.97 -13.31
CA GLY A 142 2.14 17.62 -14.27
C GLY A 142 1.77 16.62 -15.37
N GLN A 143 0.53 16.14 -15.48
CA GLN A 143 0.17 15.12 -16.48
C GLN A 143 -0.07 15.60 -17.92
N ASN A 144 0.20 16.86 -18.24
CA ASN A 144 0.44 17.25 -19.65
C ASN A 144 1.91 17.02 -20.09
N ALA A 145 2.78 16.43 -19.24
CA ALA A 145 4.21 16.26 -19.56
C ALA A 145 4.74 14.82 -19.58
N THR A 146 3.94 13.77 -19.28
CA THR A 146 4.49 12.40 -19.22
C THR A 146 3.55 11.30 -19.71
N SER A 147 2.62 11.60 -20.60
CA SER A 147 1.96 10.54 -21.41
C SER A 147 2.88 10.04 -22.55
N GLU A 148 4.08 10.62 -22.71
CA GLU A 148 5.11 10.23 -23.69
C GLU A 148 6.30 9.45 -23.10
N ARG A 149 6.23 8.96 -21.85
CA ARG A 149 7.21 7.96 -21.37
C ARG A 149 6.63 6.56 -21.32
N MET A 150 5.91 6.24 -22.39
CA MET A 150 5.98 4.93 -23.00
C MET A 150 7.23 4.90 -23.88
N ILE A 151 8.42 4.91 -23.26
CA ILE A 151 9.68 4.53 -23.93
C ILE A 151 10.02 3.15 -23.38
N GLU A 152 9.59 2.15 -24.15
CA GLU A 152 10.42 1.04 -24.62
C GLU A 152 11.52 0.56 -23.66
N ARG A 153 11.37 -0.69 -23.21
CA ARG A 153 12.42 -1.48 -22.54
C ARG A 153 13.72 -1.41 -23.33
N GLN A 154 14.67 -0.57 -22.92
CA GLN A 154 16.07 -0.80 -23.27
C GLN A 154 16.61 -1.92 -22.36
N PRO A 155 17.23 -2.98 -22.92
CA PRO A 155 17.88 -3.99 -22.11
C PRO A 155 18.99 -3.33 -21.28
N ALA A 156 19.02 -3.65 -19.99
CA ALA A 156 20.01 -3.15 -19.04
C ALA A 156 21.41 -3.36 -19.60
N LYS A 157 22.14 -2.26 -19.81
CA LYS A 157 23.58 -2.27 -20.02
C LYS A 157 24.21 -2.98 -18.82
N PRO A 158 25.11 -3.97 -19.00
CA PRO A 158 25.73 -4.66 -17.88
C PRO A 158 26.49 -3.64 -17.02
N VAL A 159 26.03 -3.46 -15.79
CA VAL A 159 26.69 -2.64 -14.77
C VAL A 159 27.88 -3.43 -14.24
N ASP A 160 29.08 -2.88 -14.39
CA ASP A 160 30.30 -3.45 -13.82
C ASP A 160 30.31 -3.22 -12.29
N PRO A 161 30.25 -4.29 -11.47
CA PRO A 161 30.22 -4.17 -10.01
C PRO A 161 31.52 -3.61 -9.41
N GLN A 162 32.59 -3.44 -10.19
CA GLN A 162 33.85 -2.88 -9.69
C GLN A 162 33.90 -1.34 -9.68
N ALA A 163 32.91 -0.65 -10.26
CA ALA A 163 32.88 0.80 -10.35
C ALA A 163 32.21 1.52 -9.15
N VAL A 164 31.59 0.78 -8.22
CA VAL A 164 30.87 1.34 -7.07
C VAL A 164 31.46 0.82 -5.76
N ILE A 165 32.69 1.25 -5.48
CA ILE A 165 33.24 1.24 -4.12
C ILE A 165 33.61 2.68 -3.78
N GLU A 166 32.62 3.48 -3.39
CA GLU A 166 32.91 4.69 -2.63
C GLU A 166 33.26 4.26 -1.21
N THR A 167 34.57 4.18 -0.92
CA THR A 167 35.04 4.01 0.46
C THR A 167 34.67 5.25 1.25
N ILE A 168 33.66 5.14 2.12
CA ILE A 168 33.40 6.12 3.16
C ILE A 168 34.57 6.03 4.15
N ILE A 169 35.51 6.97 4.05
CA ILE A 169 36.56 7.14 5.06
C ILE A 169 35.90 7.85 6.24
N VAL A 170 35.65 7.11 7.32
CA VAL A 170 35.26 7.70 8.61
C VAL A 170 36.55 8.21 9.27
N PRO A 171 36.71 9.52 9.53
CA PRO A 171 37.86 10.01 10.28
C PRO A 171 37.78 9.52 11.73
N ASP A 172 38.83 8.85 12.21
CA ASP A 172 38.94 8.48 13.62
C ASP A 172 38.99 9.74 14.51
N PRO A 173 38.27 9.78 15.64
CA PRO A 173 38.38 10.89 16.58
C PRO A 173 39.80 10.94 17.18
N PRO A 174 40.33 12.14 17.49
CA PRO A 174 41.68 12.27 18.04
C PRO A 174 41.79 11.53 19.38
N TYR A 175 42.83 10.70 19.50
CA TYR A 175 43.14 9.95 20.71
C TYR A 175 43.45 10.91 21.86
N LEU A 176 42.56 10.96 22.86
CA LEU A 176 42.84 11.59 24.14
C LEU A 176 43.58 10.58 25.02
N PRO A 177 44.83 10.86 25.45
CA PRO A 177 45.54 9.98 26.36
C PRO A 177 44.77 9.88 27.69
N PRO A 178 44.72 8.69 28.33
CA PRO A 178 43.99 8.49 29.56
C PRO A 178 44.52 9.42 30.65
N ALA A 179 43.60 10.15 31.30
CA ALA A 179 43.91 11.01 32.42
C ALA A 179 44.62 10.19 33.51
N ALA A 180 45.82 10.62 33.91
CA ALA A 180 46.60 9.95 34.95
C ALA A 180 45.78 9.84 36.24
N SER A 181 45.48 8.60 36.63
CA SER A 181 44.81 8.27 37.88
C SER A 181 45.61 8.82 39.06
N ARG A 182 45.10 9.88 39.71
CA ARG A 182 45.69 10.35 40.96
C ARG A 182 45.58 9.24 42.01
N PRO A 183 46.66 8.88 42.71
CA PRO A 183 46.61 7.86 43.75
C PRO A 183 45.67 8.30 44.88
N ARG A 184 44.69 7.44 45.18
CA ARG A 184 43.74 7.60 46.28
C ARG A 184 44.50 7.44 47.61
N LYS A 185 44.68 8.54 48.36
CA LYS A 185 45.08 8.46 49.76
C LYS A 185 44.00 7.70 50.53
N VAL A 186 44.36 6.54 51.07
CA VAL A 186 43.58 5.82 52.06
C VAL A 186 43.87 6.47 53.41
N ASN A 187 42.97 7.30 53.91
CA ASN A 187 42.99 7.69 55.32
C ASN A 187 42.24 6.61 56.10
N GLY A 188 42.99 5.76 56.81
CA GLY A 188 42.48 5.00 57.94
C GLY A 188 42.45 5.90 59.16
N ASN A 189 41.26 6.10 59.71
CA ASN A 189 41.10 6.68 61.04
C ASN A 189 40.74 5.54 61.99
N GLU A 190 41.61 5.33 62.97
CA GLU A 190 41.23 4.90 64.32
C GLU A 190 40.54 6.06 65.06
#